data_AF-A0A2D5E5L2-F1
#
_entry.id   AF-A0A2D5E5L2-F1
#
_cell.length_a   1.000
_cell.length_b   1.000
_cell.length_c   1.000
_cell.angle_alpha   90.00
_cell.angle_beta   90.00
_cell.angle_gamma   90.00
#
_symmetry.space_group_name_H-M   'P 1'
#
loop_
_entity.id
_entity.type
_entity.pdbx_description
1 polymer ?
#
loop_
_entity_poly.entity_id
_entity_poly.type
_entity_poly.pdbx_seq_one_letter_code
_entity_poly.pdbx_strand_id
1 'polypeptide(L)'
;MFMTVLLSLVLPILAGGGVIALSWLLPPLRKWKWLSGAAFGVALAVGVFGSFASENGLPVFPPSQKAQWLAFSAIFAGAFAILMPFTGEPGSTRSWPMLELVAICVGGLVAKAPFIAAMVAGKSLDAAQPMFSDSTVSDQIALGLVIALGIVALDRVVAARPGFLMPLVFGISFGGLAPLADAAGWITLTFLAVTASMISFVAAFAAAFGGAPTIGRGGLAAALVLLAIFPMAGHRQTYGDFPWWCWGLVVASPSALLWFEIPIFGKLPAWAGNTLRILAVIAMVGGAVLIATGGGEDSSGSDGGSPFGDYSDG
;
A
#
# COMPACT_ATOMS: atom_id res chain seq x y z
N MET A 1 14.24 0.04 22.24
CA MET A 1 13.81 -1.06 21.35
C MET A 1 12.44 -1.63 21.72
N PHE A 2 12.24 -2.24 22.91
CA PHE A 2 10.94 -2.86 23.26
C PHE A 2 9.74 -1.89 23.17
N MET A 3 9.86 -0.70 23.78
CA MET A 3 8.80 0.31 23.78
C MET A 3 8.53 0.89 22.39
N THR A 4 9.58 1.01 21.57
CA THR A 4 9.49 1.42 20.16
C THR A 4 8.69 0.39 19.35
N VAL A 5 9.05 -0.90 19.41
CA VAL A 5 8.34 -1.97 18.71
C VAL A 5 6.89 -2.09 19.18
N LEU A 6 6.64 -1.93 20.48
CA LEU A 6 5.29 -2.00 21.03
C LEU A 6 4.40 -0.88 20.48
N LEU A 7 4.92 0.34 20.38
CA LEU A 7 4.17 1.51 19.93
C LEU A 7 4.09 1.63 18.39
N SER A 8 5.14 1.23 17.66
CA SER A 8 5.22 1.38 16.20
C SER A 8 4.75 0.19 15.40
N LEU A 9 4.56 -0.96 16.05
CA LEU A 9 4.19 -2.19 15.37
C LEU A 9 3.01 -2.88 16.05
N VAL A 10 3.13 -3.24 17.34
CA VAL A 10 2.09 -4.04 18.01
C VAL A 10 0.79 -3.27 18.16
N LEU A 11 0.83 -2.06 18.73
CA LEU A 11 -0.37 -1.26 18.96
C LEU A 11 -1.10 -0.88 17.66
N PRO A 12 -0.41 -0.45 16.57
CA PRO A 12 -1.07 -0.17 15.30
C PRO A 12 -1.66 -1.40 14.62
N ILE A 13 -1.00 -2.57 14.72
CA ILE A 13 -1.56 -3.84 14.25
C ILE A 13 -2.84 -4.18 15.03
N LEU A 14 -2.83 -4.00 16.36
CA LEU A 14 -4.03 -4.21 17.19
C LEU A 14 -5.13 -3.21 16.85
N ALA A 15 -4.80 -1.96 16.54
CA ALA A 15 -5.76 -0.95 16.10
C ALA A 15 -6.42 -1.34 14.76
N GLY A 16 -5.61 -1.68 13.75
CA GLY A 16 -6.12 -2.15 12.45
C GLY A 16 -6.88 -3.47 12.54
N GLY A 17 -6.34 -4.45 13.25
CA GLY A 17 -6.99 -5.73 13.52
C GLY A 17 -8.29 -5.58 14.33
N GLY A 18 -8.34 -4.61 15.24
CA GLY A 18 -9.54 -4.24 15.98
C GLY A 18 -10.65 -3.72 15.07
N VAL A 19 -10.33 -2.90 14.06
CA VAL A 19 -11.30 -2.46 13.04
C VAL A 19 -11.87 -3.66 12.27
N ILE A 20 -11.02 -4.61 11.88
CA ILE A 20 -11.44 -5.84 11.21
C ILE A 20 -12.36 -6.65 12.13
N ALA A 21 -11.94 -6.89 13.38
CA ALA A 21 -12.71 -7.64 14.36
C ALA A 21 -14.06 -7.00 14.66
N LEU A 22 -14.12 -5.67 14.82
CA LEU A 22 -15.34 -4.92 15.08
C LEU A 22 -16.31 -4.99 13.89
N SER A 23 -15.80 -4.87 12.67
CA SER A 23 -16.60 -5.02 11.45
C SER A 23 -17.22 -6.41 11.29
N TRP A 24 -16.56 -7.44 11.85
CA TRP A 24 -16.98 -8.84 11.76
C TRP A 24 -17.87 -9.28 12.92
N LEU A 25 -17.51 -8.92 14.16
CA LEU A 25 -18.19 -9.34 15.39
C LEU A 25 -19.56 -8.66 15.58
N LEU A 26 -19.77 -7.48 14.98
CA LEU A 26 -21.05 -6.78 15.09
C LEU A 26 -22.01 -7.23 13.97
N PRO A 27 -23.10 -7.97 14.30
CA PRO A 27 -24.08 -8.46 13.31
C PRO A 27 -24.70 -7.39 12.41
N PRO A 28 -25.02 -6.15 12.86
CA PRO A 28 -25.56 -5.13 11.98
C PRO A 28 -24.52 -4.64 10.95
N LEU A 29 -23.25 -4.57 11.33
CA LEU A 29 -22.15 -4.13 10.45
C LEU A 29 -21.84 -5.17 9.37
N ARG A 30 -21.94 -6.46 9.68
CA ARG A 30 -21.76 -7.56 8.71
C ARG A 30 -22.75 -7.50 7.55
N LYS A 31 -23.97 -6.99 7.79
CA LYS A 31 -25.01 -6.87 6.76
C LYS A 31 -24.76 -5.71 5.79
N TRP A 32 -23.94 -4.74 6.18
CA TRP A 32 -23.66 -3.55 5.39
C TRP A 32 -22.47 -3.83 4.47
N LYS A 33 -22.77 -4.32 3.26
CA LYS A 33 -21.76 -4.69 2.24
C LYS A 33 -20.70 -3.59 2.02
N TRP A 34 -21.12 -2.33 2.03
CA TRP A 34 -20.24 -1.17 1.90
C TRP A 34 -19.19 -1.09 3.01
N LEU A 35 -19.61 -1.19 4.27
CA LEU A 35 -18.75 -1.09 5.44
C LEU A 35 -17.78 -2.28 5.52
N SER A 36 -18.28 -3.45 5.12
CA SER A 36 -17.50 -4.67 5.00
C SER A 36 -16.39 -4.54 3.93
N GLY A 37 -16.68 -3.89 2.79
CA GLY A 37 -15.71 -3.62 1.73
C GLY A 37 -14.73 -2.48 2.02
N ALA A 38 -15.05 -1.60 2.97
CA ALA A 38 -14.19 -0.52 3.46
C ALA A 38 -13.29 -0.97 4.63
N ALA A 39 -13.71 -1.95 5.43
CA ALA A 39 -13.04 -2.36 6.66
C ALA A 39 -11.55 -2.66 6.49
N PHE A 40 -11.18 -3.38 5.43
CA PHE A 40 -9.76 -3.65 5.14
C PHE A 40 -8.97 -2.36 4.85
N GLY A 41 -9.51 -1.46 4.03
CA GLY A 41 -8.84 -0.21 3.68
C GLY A 41 -8.73 0.76 4.85
N VAL A 42 -9.78 0.83 5.70
CA VAL A 42 -9.75 1.61 6.94
C VAL A 42 -8.75 1.01 7.94
N ALA A 43 -8.69 -0.32 8.06
CA ALA A 43 -7.72 -0.98 8.92
C ALA A 43 -6.28 -0.70 8.48
N LEU A 44 -5.98 -0.76 7.17
CA LEU A 44 -4.69 -0.36 6.61
C LEU A 44 -4.37 1.10 6.93
N ALA A 45 -5.31 2.01 6.68
CA ALA A 45 -5.13 3.43 6.94
C ALA A 45 -4.83 3.71 8.42
N VAL A 46 -5.63 3.16 9.34
CA VAL A 46 -5.48 3.35 10.79
C VAL A 46 -4.16 2.75 11.28
N GLY A 47 -3.81 1.54 10.84
CA GLY A 47 -2.57 0.89 11.25
C GLY A 47 -1.33 1.59 10.72
N VAL A 48 -1.30 1.96 9.44
CA VAL A 48 -0.17 2.68 8.85
C VAL A 48 -0.04 4.08 9.46
N PHE A 49 -1.14 4.81 9.63
CA PHE A 49 -1.12 6.12 10.28
C PHE A 49 -0.67 6.03 11.74
N GLY A 50 -1.18 5.06 12.50
CA GLY A 50 -0.78 4.83 13.89
C GLY A 50 0.71 4.47 14.02
N SER A 51 1.21 3.61 13.13
CA SER A 51 2.62 3.26 13.06
C SER A 51 3.49 4.48 12.77
N PHE A 52 3.15 5.29 11.76
CA PHE A 52 3.86 6.55 11.49
C PHE A 52 3.81 7.50 12.68
N ALA A 53 2.62 7.74 13.24
CA ALA A 53 2.41 8.70 14.32
C ALA A 53 3.16 8.32 15.60
N SER A 54 3.32 7.04 15.85
CA SER A 54 4.09 6.55 17.00
C SER A 54 5.59 6.77 16.88
N GLU A 55 6.12 6.83 15.65
CA GLU A 55 7.56 6.94 15.39
C GLU A 55 7.97 8.39 15.14
N ASN A 56 7.15 9.13 14.40
CA ASN A 56 7.47 10.48 13.90
C ASN A 56 6.56 11.57 14.48
N GLY A 57 5.58 11.21 15.32
CA GLY A 57 4.55 12.12 15.80
C GLY A 57 3.45 12.41 14.77
N LEU A 58 2.51 13.29 15.13
CA LEU A 58 1.40 13.64 14.24
C LEU A 58 1.91 14.43 13.03
N PRO A 59 1.51 14.08 11.79
CA PRO A 59 1.90 14.83 10.61
C PRO A 59 1.25 16.22 10.60
N VAL A 60 2.01 17.22 10.16
CA VAL A 60 1.52 18.59 9.98
C VAL A 60 1.15 18.79 8.51
N PHE A 61 0.06 19.51 8.23
CA PHE A 61 -0.33 19.88 6.87
C PHE A 61 -0.23 21.41 6.69
N PRO A 62 0.44 21.91 5.63
CA PRO A 62 1.20 21.20 4.60
C PRO A 62 2.44 20.47 5.16
N PRO A 63 2.88 19.36 4.54
CA PRO A 63 3.98 18.57 5.06
C PRO A 63 5.29 19.36 5.07
N SER A 64 5.93 19.42 6.24
CA SER A 64 7.25 20.04 6.42
C SER A 64 8.41 19.10 6.08
N GLN A 65 8.17 17.80 6.14
CA GLN A 65 9.13 16.74 5.81
C GLN A 65 8.54 15.76 4.80
N LYS A 66 9.36 15.23 3.90
CA LYS A 66 8.90 14.29 2.86
C LYS A 66 8.34 12.98 3.43
N ALA A 67 8.85 12.53 4.57
CA ALA A 67 8.33 11.35 5.26
C ALA A 67 6.85 11.50 5.66
N GLN A 68 6.38 12.73 5.93
CA GLN A 68 4.98 12.98 6.31
C GLN A 68 4.01 12.65 5.16
N TRP A 69 4.46 12.60 3.91
CA TRP A 69 3.65 12.11 2.79
C TRP A 69 3.25 10.65 2.94
N LEU A 70 4.01 9.83 3.68
CA LEU A 70 3.61 8.47 4.03
C LEU A 70 2.40 8.48 4.96
N ALA A 71 2.36 9.38 5.94
CA ALA A 71 1.21 9.54 6.83
C ALA A 71 -0.03 10.06 6.06
N PHE A 72 0.16 11.05 5.18
CA PHE A 72 -0.92 11.56 4.33
C PHE A 72 -1.41 10.52 3.32
N SER A 73 -0.54 9.60 2.85
CA SER A 73 -0.96 8.48 2.02
C SER A 73 -1.91 7.55 2.75
N ALA A 74 -1.71 7.32 4.06
CA ALA A 74 -2.63 6.55 4.89
C ALA A 74 -3.96 7.28 5.08
N ILE A 75 -3.94 8.61 5.25
CA ILE A 75 -5.15 9.44 5.31
C ILE A 75 -5.93 9.37 3.99
N PHE A 76 -5.25 9.52 2.85
CA PHE A 76 -5.87 9.39 1.53
C PHE A 76 -6.43 7.98 1.32
N ALA A 77 -5.66 6.95 1.65
CA ALA A 77 -6.10 5.56 1.60
C ALA A 77 -7.36 5.33 2.44
N GLY A 78 -7.46 5.92 3.64
CA GLY A 78 -8.64 5.86 4.50
C GLY A 78 -9.85 6.57 3.90
N ALA A 79 -9.67 7.78 3.37
CA ALA A 79 -10.73 8.51 2.69
C ALA A 79 -11.26 7.74 1.47
N PHE A 80 -10.36 7.18 0.66
CA PHE A 80 -10.75 6.36 -0.48
C PHE A 80 -11.38 5.03 -0.05
N ALA A 81 -10.93 4.41 1.04
CA ALA A 81 -11.54 3.19 1.57
C ALA A 81 -13.02 3.38 1.90
N ILE A 82 -13.37 4.56 2.42
CA ILE A 82 -14.75 4.95 2.74
C ILE A 82 -15.52 5.32 1.46
N LEU A 83 -14.93 6.13 0.57
CA LEU A 83 -15.66 6.65 -0.59
C LEU A 83 -15.90 5.61 -1.69
N MET A 84 -14.91 4.75 -1.97
CA MET A 84 -14.94 3.81 -3.10
C MET A 84 -16.12 2.83 -3.10
N PRO A 85 -16.53 2.23 -1.98
CA PRO A 85 -17.64 1.29 -2.04
C PRO A 85 -19.01 1.97 -2.30
N PHE A 86 -19.12 3.32 -2.29
CA PHE A 86 -20.35 4.04 -2.71
C PHE A 86 -20.51 4.10 -4.24
N THR A 87 -19.52 3.65 -5.01
CA THR A 87 -19.51 3.75 -6.48
C THR A 87 -20.38 2.71 -7.19
N GLY A 88 -21.08 1.86 -6.44
CA GLY A 88 -22.16 0.98 -6.91
C GLY A 88 -21.80 -0.51 -6.96
N GLU A 89 -22.83 -1.35 -6.93
CA GLU A 89 -22.71 -2.81 -7.05
C GLU A 89 -22.53 -3.24 -8.52
N PRO A 90 -21.68 -4.25 -8.79
CA PRO A 90 -21.66 -4.92 -10.09
C PRO A 90 -22.97 -5.68 -10.28
N GLY A 91 -23.89 -5.14 -11.09
CA GLY A 91 -25.18 -5.76 -11.39
C GLY A 91 -26.36 -4.80 -11.47
N SER A 92 -26.24 -3.57 -10.95
CA SER A 92 -27.23 -2.52 -11.25
C SER A 92 -26.98 -2.00 -12.67
N THR A 93 -28.04 -1.91 -13.47
CA THR A 93 -28.08 -1.29 -14.79
C THR A 93 -27.63 0.18 -14.71
N ARG A 94 -26.31 0.43 -14.72
CA ARG A 94 -25.75 1.77 -14.89
C ARG A 94 -24.78 1.77 -16.07
N SER A 95 -25.15 2.59 -17.05
CA SER A 95 -24.51 2.80 -18.35
C SER A 95 -23.28 3.73 -18.29
N TRP A 96 -22.71 4.01 -17.11
CA TRP A 96 -21.64 4.99 -16.91
C TRP A 96 -20.40 4.38 -16.23
N PRO A 97 -19.17 4.71 -16.68
CA PRO A 97 -17.91 4.18 -16.15
C PRO A 97 -17.54 4.84 -14.80
N MET A 98 -18.36 4.61 -13.78
CA MET A 98 -18.16 5.16 -12.42
C MET A 98 -16.85 4.67 -11.79
N LEU A 99 -16.44 3.42 -12.07
CA LEU A 99 -15.21 2.85 -11.53
C LEU A 99 -13.98 3.52 -12.13
N GLU A 100 -13.93 3.66 -13.46
CA GLU A 100 -12.82 4.26 -14.18
C GLU A 100 -12.69 5.74 -13.80
N LEU A 101 -13.81 6.46 -13.70
CA LEU A 101 -13.83 7.85 -13.25
C LEU A 101 -13.29 7.97 -11.82
N VAL A 102 -13.72 7.11 -10.90
CA VAL A 102 -13.24 7.14 -9.51
C VAL A 102 -11.76 6.74 -9.43
N ALA A 103 -11.32 5.75 -10.20
CA ALA A 103 -9.91 5.39 -10.27
C ALA A 103 -9.03 6.55 -10.78
N ILE A 104 -9.50 7.27 -11.82
CA ILE A 104 -8.85 8.49 -12.32
C ILE A 104 -8.87 9.60 -11.25
N CYS A 105 -9.97 9.79 -10.53
CA CYS A 105 -10.05 10.77 -9.45
C CYS A 105 -9.08 10.43 -8.30
N VAL A 106 -9.00 9.16 -7.89
CA VAL A 106 -8.06 8.69 -6.85
C VAL A 106 -6.62 8.93 -7.30
N GLY A 107 -6.25 8.47 -8.50
CA GLY A 107 -4.92 8.66 -9.07
C GLY A 107 -4.58 10.14 -9.28
N GLY A 108 -5.53 10.92 -9.77
CA GLY A 108 -5.39 12.37 -9.99
C GLY A 108 -5.21 13.15 -8.70
N LEU A 109 -5.92 12.78 -7.62
CA LEU A 109 -5.78 13.41 -6.32
C LEU A 109 -4.40 13.12 -5.72
N VAL A 110 -3.90 11.88 -5.83
CA VAL A 110 -2.53 11.54 -5.40
C VAL A 110 -1.50 12.30 -6.24
N ALA A 111 -1.65 12.33 -7.57
CA ALA A 111 -0.74 13.05 -8.47
C ALA A 111 -0.74 14.57 -8.24
N LYS A 112 -1.86 15.15 -7.77
CA LYS A 112 -1.99 16.58 -7.50
C LYS A 112 -1.84 16.96 -6.04
N ALA A 113 -1.61 16.00 -5.14
CA ALA A 113 -1.50 16.26 -3.71
C ALA A 113 -0.46 17.34 -3.35
N PRO A 114 0.73 17.41 -4.01
CA PRO A 114 1.69 18.49 -3.78
C PRO A 114 1.19 19.89 -4.15
N PHE A 115 0.42 20.00 -5.23
CA PHE A 115 -0.20 21.26 -5.65
C PHE A 115 -1.29 21.69 -4.66
N ILE A 116 -2.08 20.73 -4.15
CA ILE A 116 -3.08 20.99 -3.11
C ILE A 116 -2.40 21.50 -1.83
N ALA A 117 -1.29 20.87 -1.43
CA ALA A 117 -0.53 21.32 -0.27
C ALA A 117 0.05 22.73 -0.46
N ALA A 118 0.57 23.06 -1.65
CA ALA A 118 1.06 24.40 -1.95
C ALA A 118 -0.04 25.47 -1.89
N MET A 119 -1.24 25.16 -2.43
CA MET A 119 -2.40 26.06 -2.37
C MET A 119 -2.85 26.30 -0.93
N VAL A 120 -2.94 25.25 -0.11
CA VAL A 120 -3.31 25.39 1.32
C VAL A 120 -2.24 26.15 2.11
N ALA A 121 -0.98 26.05 1.70
CA ALA A 121 0.13 26.83 2.26
C ALA A 121 0.14 28.31 1.84
N GLY A 122 -0.78 28.75 0.97
CA GLY A 122 -0.78 30.10 0.40
C GLY A 122 0.39 30.38 -0.55
N LYS A 123 1.04 29.33 -1.08
CA LYS A 123 2.18 29.44 -2.00
C LYS A 123 1.70 29.43 -3.46
N SER A 124 2.49 30.01 -4.37
CA SER A 124 2.25 29.88 -5.81
C SER A 124 2.35 28.42 -6.25
N LEU A 125 1.63 28.04 -7.31
CA LEU A 125 1.68 26.68 -7.85
C LEU A 125 3.10 26.28 -8.30
N ASP A 126 3.91 27.25 -8.71
CA ASP A 126 5.30 27.03 -9.14
C ASP A 126 6.22 26.65 -7.96
N ALA A 127 5.80 26.93 -6.73
CA ALA A 127 6.50 26.54 -5.51
C ALA A 127 6.09 25.15 -4.98
N ALA A 128 5.23 24.42 -5.70
CA ALA A 128 4.81 23.08 -5.32
C ALA A 128 5.99 22.11 -5.40
N GLN A 129 6.52 21.74 -4.23
CA GLN A 129 7.58 20.74 -4.16
C GLN A 129 7.02 19.33 -4.26
N PRO A 130 7.70 18.44 -4.98
CA PRO A 130 7.19 17.11 -5.22
C PRO A 130 7.22 16.23 -3.95
N MET A 131 6.40 15.17 -3.90
CA MET A 131 6.25 14.32 -2.71
C MET A 131 7.58 13.75 -2.20
N PHE A 132 8.47 13.33 -3.11
CA PHE A 132 9.75 12.69 -2.77
C PHE A 132 10.94 13.43 -3.41
N SER A 133 12.14 13.24 -2.87
CA SER A 133 13.41 13.74 -3.47
C SER A 133 13.55 13.29 -4.90
N ASP A 134 14.05 14.22 -5.72
CA ASP A 134 14.35 14.02 -7.14
C ASP A 134 13.17 13.56 -8.01
N SER A 135 11.95 13.56 -7.46
CA SER A 135 10.75 13.22 -8.21
C SER A 135 10.31 14.39 -9.07
N THR A 136 10.12 14.12 -10.35
CA THR A 136 9.63 15.08 -11.32
C THR A 136 8.10 15.14 -11.29
N VAL A 137 7.52 16.17 -11.91
CA VAL A 137 6.06 16.24 -12.12
C VAL A 137 5.57 15.02 -12.91
N SER A 138 6.36 14.53 -13.88
CA SER A 138 6.08 13.30 -14.61
C SER A 138 6.02 12.07 -13.72
N ASP A 139 6.90 11.95 -12.72
CA ASP A 139 6.91 10.80 -11.79
C ASP A 139 5.63 10.75 -10.95
N GLN A 140 5.09 11.91 -10.56
CA GLN A 140 3.82 11.98 -9.83
C GLN A 140 2.61 11.64 -10.69
N ILE A 141 2.62 12.07 -11.95
CA ILE A 141 1.58 11.70 -12.91
C ILE A 141 1.62 10.19 -13.16
N ALA A 142 2.83 9.63 -13.33
CA ALA A 142 3.03 8.19 -13.48
C ALA A 142 2.53 7.43 -12.24
N LEU A 143 2.85 7.90 -11.03
CA LEU A 143 2.35 7.32 -9.78
C LEU A 143 0.81 7.32 -9.73
N GLY A 144 0.17 8.45 -10.04
CA GLY A 144 -1.28 8.54 -10.11
C GLY A 144 -1.89 7.60 -11.15
N LEU A 145 -1.25 7.45 -12.29
CA LEU A 145 -1.69 6.56 -13.37
C LEU A 145 -1.52 5.08 -12.99
N VAL A 146 -0.44 4.71 -12.30
CA VAL A 146 -0.25 3.35 -11.75
C VAL A 146 -1.35 3.01 -10.76
N ILE A 147 -1.73 3.94 -9.87
CA ILE A 147 -2.83 3.74 -8.92
C ILE A 147 -4.16 3.57 -9.67
N ALA A 148 -4.46 4.46 -10.63
CA ALA A 148 -5.71 4.41 -11.39
C ALA A 148 -5.84 3.11 -12.20
N LEU A 149 -4.81 2.75 -12.97
CA LEU A 149 -4.81 1.52 -13.77
C LEU A 149 -4.80 0.27 -12.89
N GLY A 150 -4.07 0.29 -11.77
CA GLY A 150 -4.06 -0.81 -10.81
C GLY A 150 -5.45 -1.08 -10.24
N ILE A 151 -6.21 -0.03 -9.90
CA ILE A 151 -7.58 -0.15 -9.39
C ILE A 151 -8.47 -0.81 -10.43
N VAL A 152 -8.44 -0.32 -11.67
CA VAL A 152 -9.28 -0.84 -12.76
C VAL A 152 -8.92 -2.30 -13.08
N ALA A 153 -7.63 -2.62 -13.14
CA ALA A 153 -7.16 -3.95 -13.47
C ALA A 153 -7.55 -4.98 -12.40
N LEU A 154 -7.30 -4.66 -11.13
CA LEU A 154 -7.52 -5.59 -10.02
C LEU A 154 -8.97 -5.64 -9.53
N ASP A 155 -9.84 -4.68 -9.86
CA ASP A 155 -11.27 -4.74 -9.53
C ASP A 155 -11.92 -6.03 -10.04
N ARG A 156 -11.55 -6.46 -11.25
CA ARG A 156 -12.04 -7.71 -11.84
C ARG A 156 -11.60 -8.94 -11.06
N VAL A 157 -10.36 -8.95 -10.57
CA VAL A 157 -9.82 -10.04 -9.75
C VAL A 157 -10.54 -10.10 -8.40
N VAL A 158 -10.75 -8.94 -7.77
CA VAL A 158 -11.50 -8.82 -6.52
C VAL A 158 -12.93 -9.33 -6.68
N ALA A 159 -13.60 -8.98 -7.77
CA ALA A 159 -14.95 -9.46 -8.08
C ALA A 159 -15.00 -10.97 -8.37
N ALA A 160 -14.01 -11.49 -9.10
CA ALA A 160 -13.95 -12.91 -9.48
C ALA A 160 -13.53 -13.83 -8.32
N ARG A 161 -12.76 -13.31 -7.35
CA ARG A 161 -12.14 -14.08 -6.26
C ARG A 161 -12.46 -13.48 -4.89
N PRO A 162 -13.73 -13.48 -4.47
CA PRO A 162 -14.09 -13.13 -3.10
C PRO A 162 -13.45 -14.11 -2.12
N GLY A 163 -12.64 -13.62 -1.18
CA GLY A 163 -12.12 -14.44 -0.07
C GLY A 163 -10.75 -13.99 0.43
N PHE A 164 -10.00 -14.93 1.00
CA PHE A 164 -8.71 -14.68 1.65
C PHE A 164 -7.57 -14.33 0.68
N LEU A 165 -7.72 -14.65 -0.61
CA LEU A 165 -6.64 -14.57 -1.60
C LEU A 165 -6.09 -13.15 -1.76
N MET A 166 -6.95 -12.17 -2.04
CA MET A 166 -6.52 -10.78 -2.24
C MET A 166 -5.82 -10.19 -1.00
N PRO A 167 -6.36 -10.31 0.23
CA PRO A 167 -5.65 -9.82 1.41
C PRO A 167 -4.33 -10.56 1.65
N LEU A 168 -4.26 -11.87 1.37
CA LEU A 168 -3.00 -12.60 1.47
C LEU A 168 -1.95 -12.09 0.48
N VAL A 169 -2.33 -11.82 -0.77
CA VAL A 169 -1.44 -11.30 -1.81
C VAL A 169 -0.90 -9.92 -1.44
N PHE A 170 -1.75 -9.02 -0.93
CA PHE A 170 -1.29 -7.75 -0.39
C PHE A 170 -0.37 -7.93 0.82
N GLY A 171 -0.67 -8.89 1.70
CA GLY A 171 0.20 -9.25 2.82
C GLY A 171 1.60 -9.67 2.37
N ILE A 172 1.69 -10.54 1.35
CA ILE A 172 2.97 -10.95 0.77
C ILE A 172 3.69 -9.76 0.13
N SER A 173 2.97 -8.90 -0.59
CA SER A 173 3.55 -7.72 -1.26
C SER A 173 4.12 -6.72 -0.25
N PHE A 174 3.35 -6.34 0.77
CA PHE A 174 3.82 -5.47 1.86
C PHE A 174 4.93 -6.15 2.68
N GLY A 175 4.83 -7.46 2.91
CA GLY A 175 5.85 -8.25 3.59
C GLY A 175 7.18 -8.26 2.84
N GLY A 176 7.15 -8.18 1.50
CA GLY A 176 8.34 -8.02 0.67
C GLY A 176 8.93 -6.61 0.71
N LEU A 177 8.12 -5.57 0.95
CA LEU A 177 8.63 -4.21 1.11
C LEU A 177 9.41 -4.02 2.41
N ALA A 178 9.09 -4.76 3.46
CA ALA A 178 9.78 -4.66 4.74
C ALA A 178 11.29 -4.97 4.64
N PRO A 179 11.75 -6.12 4.11
CA PRO A 179 13.17 -6.39 3.96
C PRO A 179 13.84 -5.49 2.91
N LEU A 180 13.10 -5.01 1.89
CA LEU A 180 13.63 -4.01 0.96
C LEU A 180 13.91 -2.68 1.65
N ALA A 181 12.97 -2.22 2.50
CA ALA A 181 13.12 -1.01 3.30
C ALA A 181 14.22 -1.15 4.36
N ASP A 182 14.36 -2.34 4.95
CA ASP A 182 15.40 -2.65 5.92
C ASP A 182 16.80 -2.68 5.28
N ALA A 183 16.93 -3.32 4.11
CA ALA A 183 18.17 -3.30 3.31
C ALA A 183 18.55 -1.88 2.87
N ALA A 184 17.55 -1.02 2.66
CA ALA A 184 17.67 0.41 2.42
C ALA A 184 17.98 1.24 3.69
N GLY A 185 18.09 0.63 4.87
CA GLY A 185 18.32 1.34 6.13
C GLY A 185 17.15 2.23 6.58
N TRP A 186 15.97 2.11 5.97
CA TRP A 186 14.81 2.96 6.27
C TRP A 186 13.82 2.30 7.23
N ILE A 187 14.16 2.39 8.51
CA ILE A 187 13.42 1.78 9.63
C ILE A 187 11.93 2.16 9.64
N THR A 188 11.59 3.41 9.39
CA THR A 188 10.17 3.86 9.36
C THR A 188 9.38 3.12 8.29
N LEU A 189 9.92 3.04 7.07
CA LEU A 189 9.25 2.33 5.98
C LEU A 189 9.14 0.83 6.28
N THR A 190 10.14 0.25 6.94
CA THR A 190 10.10 -1.13 7.44
C THR A 190 8.92 -1.34 8.39
N PHE A 191 8.74 -0.49 9.41
CA PHE A 191 7.62 -0.61 10.34
C PHE A 191 6.26 -0.46 9.66
N LEU A 192 6.13 0.49 8.73
CA LEU A 192 4.90 0.71 7.96
C LEU A 192 4.56 -0.50 7.08
N ALA A 193 5.56 -1.06 6.39
CA ALA A 193 5.42 -2.23 5.54
C ALA A 193 5.04 -3.48 6.34
N VAL A 194 5.70 -3.73 7.48
CA VAL A 194 5.34 -4.86 8.36
C VAL A 194 3.94 -4.69 8.93
N THR A 195 3.57 -3.47 9.34
CA THR A 195 2.22 -3.19 9.85
C THR A 195 1.16 -3.48 8.79
N ALA A 196 1.34 -2.98 7.56
CA ALA A 196 0.44 -3.24 6.44
C ALA A 196 0.35 -4.73 6.07
N SER A 197 1.48 -5.44 6.12
CA SER A 197 1.55 -6.90 5.92
C SER A 197 0.72 -7.65 6.95
N MET A 198 0.92 -7.36 8.24
CA MET A 198 0.23 -8.05 9.34
C MET A 198 -1.27 -7.78 9.35
N ILE A 199 -1.70 -6.55 9.05
CA ILE A 199 -3.12 -6.22 8.91
C ILE A 199 -3.75 -7.01 7.76
N SER A 200 -3.02 -7.13 6.64
CA SER A 200 -3.46 -7.93 5.49
C SER A 200 -3.51 -9.43 5.81
N PHE A 201 -2.59 -9.94 6.62
CA PHE A 201 -2.62 -11.32 7.10
C PHE A 201 -3.80 -11.58 8.05
N VAL A 202 -4.06 -10.68 9.00
CA VAL A 202 -5.23 -10.75 9.89
C VAL A 202 -6.53 -10.72 9.08
N ALA A 203 -6.61 -9.88 8.04
CA ALA A 203 -7.76 -9.85 7.14
C ALA A 203 -7.92 -11.16 6.36
N ALA A 204 -6.83 -11.74 5.85
CA ALA A 204 -6.85 -13.03 5.15
C ALA A 204 -7.32 -14.16 6.07
N PHE A 205 -6.81 -14.20 7.30
CA PHE A 205 -7.21 -15.17 8.31
C PHE A 205 -8.70 -15.04 8.65
N ALA A 206 -9.18 -13.81 8.91
CA ALA A 206 -10.59 -13.55 9.16
C ALA A 206 -11.49 -13.99 7.98
N ALA A 207 -11.05 -13.74 6.74
CA ALA A 207 -11.76 -14.17 5.54
C ALA A 207 -11.77 -15.71 5.37
N ALA A 208 -10.70 -16.41 5.79
CA ALA A 208 -10.61 -17.87 5.70
C ALA A 208 -11.48 -18.60 6.72
N PHE A 209 -11.56 -18.12 7.97
CA PHE A 209 -12.25 -18.81 9.07
C PHE A 209 -13.65 -18.27 9.39
N GLY A 210 -13.88 -16.97 9.19
CA GLY A 210 -15.08 -16.29 9.67
C GLY A 210 -16.15 -16.00 8.62
N GLY A 211 -15.88 -16.30 7.34
CA GLY A 211 -16.68 -15.78 6.22
C GLY A 211 -16.79 -14.24 6.26
N ALA A 212 -15.73 -13.60 6.79
CA ALA A 212 -15.59 -12.17 6.99
C ALA A 212 -15.33 -11.45 5.66
N PRO A 213 -15.43 -10.11 5.60
CA PRO A 213 -15.61 -9.45 4.33
C PRO A 213 -14.45 -9.66 3.37
N THR A 214 -14.82 -10.07 2.17
CA THR A 214 -14.00 -10.00 0.97
C THR A 214 -13.45 -8.58 0.84
N ILE A 215 -12.18 -8.42 0.45
CA ILE A 215 -11.66 -7.10 0.08
C ILE A 215 -12.66 -6.46 -0.88
N GLY A 216 -13.26 -5.35 -0.45
CA GLY A 216 -14.09 -4.55 -1.33
C GLY A 216 -13.24 -3.56 -2.12
N ARG A 217 -13.90 -2.80 -2.99
CA ARG A 217 -13.27 -1.71 -3.76
C ARG A 217 -12.54 -0.69 -2.89
N GLY A 218 -13.06 -0.42 -1.69
CA GLY A 218 -12.42 0.45 -0.71
C GLY A 218 -11.08 -0.10 -0.22
N GLY A 219 -11.05 -1.38 0.15
CA GLY A 219 -9.83 -2.10 0.49
C GLY A 219 -8.81 -2.14 -0.64
N LEU A 220 -9.25 -2.37 -1.87
CA LEU A 220 -8.40 -2.38 -3.06
C LEU A 220 -7.72 -1.02 -3.29
N ALA A 221 -8.50 0.07 -3.26
CA ALA A 221 -7.98 1.41 -3.48
C ALA A 221 -6.95 1.80 -2.42
N ALA A 222 -7.26 1.55 -1.14
CA ALA A 222 -6.34 1.83 -0.04
C ALA A 222 -5.03 1.05 -0.18
N ALA A 223 -5.11 -0.25 -0.47
CA ALA A 223 -3.94 -1.09 -0.64
C ALA A 223 -3.07 -0.64 -1.82
N LEU A 224 -3.68 -0.27 -2.95
CA LEU A 224 -2.94 0.19 -4.13
C LEU A 224 -2.27 1.55 -3.93
N VAL A 225 -2.94 2.49 -3.25
CA VAL A 225 -2.33 3.78 -2.90
C VAL A 225 -1.08 3.55 -2.05
N LEU A 226 -1.17 2.73 -1.00
CA LEU A 226 -0.03 2.43 -0.14
C LEU A 226 1.06 1.64 -0.87
N LEU A 227 0.68 0.63 -1.65
CA LEU A 227 1.61 -0.23 -2.40
C LEU A 227 2.33 0.52 -3.54
N ALA A 228 1.76 1.59 -4.08
CA ALA A 228 2.43 2.45 -5.04
C ALA A 228 3.35 3.47 -4.37
N ILE A 229 2.92 4.03 -3.24
CA ILE A 229 3.65 5.10 -2.54
C ILE A 229 4.86 4.58 -1.77
N PHE A 230 4.75 3.46 -1.04
CA PHE A 230 5.87 2.91 -0.27
C PHE A 230 7.11 2.64 -1.12
N PRO A 231 6.99 2.00 -2.31
CA PRO A 231 8.17 1.64 -3.10
C PRO A 231 8.73 2.85 -3.85
N MET A 232 7.88 3.80 -4.25
CA MET A 232 8.32 5.08 -4.78
C MET A 232 9.10 5.88 -3.73
N ALA A 233 8.61 5.87 -2.49
CA ALA A 233 9.32 6.48 -1.37
C ALA A 233 10.67 5.79 -1.16
N GLY A 234 10.67 4.46 -1.04
CA GLY A 234 11.86 3.65 -0.77
C GLY A 234 12.95 3.88 -1.82
N HIS A 235 12.62 3.68 -3.09
CA HIS A 235 13.56 3.88 -4.19
C HIS A 235 14.20 5.29 -4.22
N ARG A 236 13.44 6.33 -3.87
CA ARG A 236 13.91 7.73 -3.93
C ARG A 236 14.64 8.20 -2.67
N GLN A 237 14.57 7.45 -1.56
CA GLN A 237 15.43 7.70 -0.41
C GLN A 237 16.74 6.93 -0.48
N THR A 238 16.80 5.81 -1.20
CA THR A 238 17.99 4.93 -1.29
C THR A 238 18.55 4.78 -2.69
N TYR A 239 18.64 5.89 -3.40
CA TYR A 239 19.16 5.91 -4.77
C TYR A 239 20.62 5.41 -4.79
N GLY A 240 20.83 4.12 -5.08
CA GLY A 240 22.16 3.52 -5.20
C GLY A 240 22.33 2.10 -4.67
N ASP A 241 21.51 1.64 -3.73
CA ASP A 241 21.82 0.40 -2.99
C ASP A 241 21.45 -0.89 -3.74
N PHE A 242 20.37 -0.88 -4.52
CA PHE A 242 19.95 -2.01 -5.35
C PHE A 242 19.02 -1.58 -6.50
N PRO A 243 18.84 -2.41 -7.55
CA PRO A 243 18.14 -1.99 -8.76
C PRO A 243 16.68 -1.57 -8.52
N TRP A 244 16.26 -0.47 -9.15
CA TRP A 244 14.91 0.08 -9.06
C TRP A 244 13.79 -0.92 -9.39
N TRP A 245 14.08 -1.90 -10.26
CA TRP A 245 13.09 -2.90 -10.66
C TRP A 245 12.73 -3.86 -9.51
N CYS A 246 13.53 -3.97 -8.44
CA CYS A 246 13.17 -4.75 -7.25
C CYS A 246 11.91 -4.17 -6.58
N TRP A 247 11.87 -2.84 -6.43
CA TRP A 247 10.70 -2.12 -5.96
C TRP A 247 9.52 -2.29 -6.93
N GLY A 248 9.78 -2.18 -8.24
CA GLY A 248 8.78 -2.38 -9.29
C GLY A 248 8.14 -3.78 -9.28
N LEU A 249 8.91 -4.83 -9.03
CA LEU A 249 8.41 -6.21 -8.94
C LEU A 249 7.46 -6.40 -7.76
N VAL A 250 7.76 -5.80 -6.60
CA VAL A 250 6.88 -5.91 -5.43
C VAL A 250 5.57 -5.14 -5.66
N VAL A 251 5.64 -3.91 -6.21
CA VAL A 251 4.45 -3.13 -6.61
C VAL A 251 3.59 -3.89 -7.62
N ALA A 252 4.22 -4.50 -8.61
CA ALA A 252 3.54 -5.19 -9.69
C ALA A 252 3.06 -6.60 -9.30
N SER A 253 3.53 -7.17 -8.20
CA SER A 253 3.25 -8.56 -7.86
C SER A 253 1.74 -8.92 -7.78
N PRO A 254 0.82 -8.06 -7.30
CA PRO A 254 -0.61 -8.38 -7.34
C PRO A 254 -1.18 -8.48 -8.77
N SER A 255 -0.57 -7.80 -9.75
CA SER A 255 -0.99 -7.87 -11.16
C SER A 255 -0.71 -9.24 -11.78
N ALA A 256 0.16 -10.07 -11.18
CA ALA A 256 0.36 -11.45 -11.59
C ALA A 256 -0.95 -12.26 -11.57
N LEU A 257 -1.90 -11.89 -10.70
CA LEU A 257 -3.20 -12.53 -10.62
C LEU A 257 -4.01 -12.43 -11.92
N LEU A 258 -3.81 -11.37 -12.71
CA LEU A 258 -4.52 -11.16 -13.97
C LEU A 258 -4.22 -12.26 -14.98
N TRP A 259 -3.00 -12.77 -15.01
CA TRP A 259 -2.60 -13.88 -15.88
C TRP A 259 -3.35 -15.17 -15.55
N PHE A 260 -3.74 -15.36 -14.29
CA PHE A 260 -4.48 -16.54 -13.84
C PHE A 260 -6.00 -16.42 -14.02
N GLU A 261 -6.50 -15.26 -14.44
CA GLU A 261 -7.91 -15.10 -14.84
C GLU A 261 -8.14 -15.42 -16.33
N ILE A 262 -7.08 -15.80 -17.06
CA ILE A 262 -7.20 -16.33 -18.43
C ILE A 262 -7.96 -17.68 -18.38
N PRO A 263 -8.89 -17.96 -19.33
CA PRO A 263 -9.75 -19.15 -19.29
C PRO A 263 -9.02 -20.50 -19.17
N ILE A 264 -7.76 -20.56 -19.62
CA ILE A 264 -6.90 -21.75 -19.56
C ILE A 264 -6.69 -22.19 -18.10
N PHE A 265 -6.48 -21.24 -17.19
CA PHE A 265 -6.26 -21.52 -15.76
C PHE A 265 -7.57 -21.67 -14.97
N GLY A 266 -8.70 -21.29 -15.56
CA GLY A 266 -10.04 -21.45 -14.97
C GLY A 266 -10.50 -22.91 -14.84
N LYS A 267 -9.84 -23.84 -15.53
CA LYS A 267 -10.14 -25.29 -15.46
C LYS A 267 -9.48 -26.00 -14.28
N LEU A 268 -8.59 -25.33 -13.55
CA LEU A 268 -7.89 -25.93 -12.42
C LEU A 268 -8.81 -26.04 -11.20
N PRO A 269 -8.64 -27.09 -10.36
CA PRO A 269 -9.27 -27.16 -9.06
C PRO A 269 -8.97 -25.89 -8.25
N ALA A 270 -9.94 -25.41 -7.46
CA ALA A 270 -9.81 -24.15 -6.72
C ALA A 270 -8.56 -24.10 -5.82
N TRP A 271 -8.18 -25.22 -5.20
CA TRP A 271 -6.96 -25.31 -4.40
C TRP A 271 -5.69 -25.10 -5.25
N ALA A 272 -5.56 -25.81 -6.37
CA ALA A 272 -4.41 -25.70 -7.26
C ALA A 272 -4.30 -24.31 -7.90
N GLY A 273 -5.44 -23.74 -8.30
CA GLY A 273 -5.52 -22.40 -8.84
C GLY A 273 -5.09 -21.32 -7.82
N ASN A 274 -5.51 -21.45 -6.56
CA ASN A 274 -5.10 -20.51 -5.51
C ASN A 274 -3.62 -20.67 -5.15
N THR A 275 -3.12 -21.91 -5.05
CA THR A 275 -1.71 -22.17 -4.78
C THR A 275 -0.81 -21.58 -5.86
N LEU A 276 -1.13 -21.77 -7.14
CA LEU A 276 -0.33 -21.20 -8.24
C LEU A 276 -0.31 -19.67 -8.23
N ARG A 277 -1.46 -19.04 -7.95
CA ARG A 277 -1.55 -17.58 -7.81
C ARG A 277 -0.65 -17.06 -6.69
N ILE A 278 -0.71 -17.70 -5.53
CA ILE A 278 0.11 -17.33 -4.37
C ILE A 278 1.58 -17.55 -4.69
N LEU A 279 1.96 -18.69 -5.29
CA LEU A 279 3.33 -18.98 -5.68
C LEU A 279 3.88 -17.98 -6.69
N ALA A 280 3.08 -17.51 -7.66
CA ALA A 280 3.52 -16.51 -8.62
C ALA A 280 3.85 -15.17 -7.93
N VAL A 281 3.02 -14.73 -6.99
CA VAL A 281 3.27 -13.53 -6.19
C VAL A 281 4.52 -13.71 -5.32
N ILE A 282 4.65 -14.86 -4.63
CA ILE A 282 5.82 -15.18 -3.82
C ILE A 282 7.08 -15.23 -4.68
N ALA A 283 7.03 -15.77 -5.89
CA ALA A 283 8.19 -15.83 -6.78
C ALA A 283 8.66 -14.43 -7.19
N MET A 284 7.72 -13.53 -7.55
CA MET A 284 8.07 -12.15 -7.88
C MET A 284 8.63 -11.38 -6.68
N VAL A 285 7.96 -11.48 -5.53
CA VAL A 285 8.37 -10.78 -4.31
C VAL A 285 9.67 -11.36 -3.76
N GLY A 286 9.75 -12.68 -3.64
CA GLY A 286 10.92 -13.40 -3.15
C GLY A 286 12.14 -13.18 -4.05
N GLY A 287 11.97 -13.16 -5.38
CA GLY A 287 13.05 -12.83 -6.31
C GLY A 287 13.58 -11.41 -6.10
N ALA A 288 12.70 -10.42 -5.92
CA ALA A 288 13.09 -9.05 -5.62
C ALA A 288 13.83 -8.92 -4.28
N VAL A 289 13.32 -9.57 -3.23
CA VAL A 289 13.93 -9.56 -1.90
C VAL A 289 15.29 -10.24 -1.92
N LEU A 290 15.40 -11.44 -2.47
CA LEU A 290 16.66 -12.18 -2.54
C LEU A 290 17.76 -11.41 -3.25
N ILE A 291 17.43 -10.66 -4.31
CA ILE A 291 18.42 -9.89 -5.06
C ILE A 291 18.82 -8.63 -4.30
N ALA A 292 17.87 -7.95 -3.65
CA ALA A 292 18.16 -6.78 -2.84
C ALA A 292 18.92 -7.10 -1.55
N THR A 293 18.68 -8.25 -0.91
CA THR A 293 19.34 -8.65 0.34
C THR A 293 20.56 -9.55 0.13
N GLY A 294 20.68 -10.20 -1.03
CA GLY A 294 21.75 -11.16 -1.35
C GLY A 294 22.98 -10.55 -2.02
N GLY A 295 22.93 -9.29 -2.46
CA GLY A 295 24.08 -8.60 -3.06
C GLY A 295 25.18 -8.17 -2.06
N GLY A 296 24.99 -8.42 -0.77
CA GLY A 296 25.85 -7.91 0.31
C GLY A 296 27.15 -8.68 0.58
N GLU A 297 27.43 -9.81 -0.09
CA GLU A 297 28.63 -10.61 0.20
C GLU A 297 29.89 -10.24 -0.63
N ASP A 298 29.80 -9.39 -1.66
CA ASP A 298 30.94 -9.13 -2.57
C ASP A 298 31.45 -7.67 -2.62
N SER A 299 31.20 -6.84 -1.60
CA SER A 299 31.77 -5.48 -1.57
C SER A 299 32.29 -5.05 -0.20
N SER A 300 33.32 -5.75 0.29
CA SER A 300 34.23 -5.18 1.27
C SER A 300 35.10 -4.10 0.61
N GLY A 301 34.73 -2.82 0.75
CA GLY A 301 35.56 -1.71 0.27
C GLY A 301 35.03 -0.33 0.66
N SER A 302 35.50 0.16 1.82
CA SER A 302 35.62 1.58 2.25
C SER A 302 34.49 2.58 1.93
N ASP A 303 33.70 2.98 2.92
CA ASP A 303 33.93 4.20 3.71
C ASP A 303 32.69 4.49 4.58
N GLY A 304 32.88 4.41 5.90
CA GLY A 304 31.86 4.79 6.87
C GLY A 304 31.80 6.31 7.00
N GLY A 305 30.81 6.92 6.34
CA GLY A 305 30.36 8.28 6.63
C GLY A 305 29.03 8.25 7.36
N SER A 306 28.96 8.82 8.57
CA SER A 306 27.72 8.91 9.34
C SER A 306 26.66 9.76 8.61
N PRO A 307 25.37 9.38 8.61
CA PRO A 307 24.31 10.10 7.88
C PRO A 307 23.86 11.41 8.55
N PHE A 308 24.54 11.85 9.60
CA PHE A 308 24.34 13.15 10.24
C PHE A 308 25.68 13.89 10.29
N GLY A 309 25.92 14.71 9.27
CA GLY A 309 26.94 15.75 9.27
C GLY A 309 26.26 17.11 9.35
N ASP A 310 26.69 17.91 10.33
CA ASP A 310 26.27 19.27 10.65
C ASP A 310 26.00 20.15 9.42
N TYR A 311 24.88 20.88 9.44
CA TYR A 311 24.76 22.15 8.73
C TYR A 311 25.04 23.27 9.72
N SER A 312 26.33 23.53 9.96
CA SER A 312 26.81 24.85 10.37
C SER A 312 27.77 25.38 9.30
N ASP A 313 27.49 26.61 8.89
CA ASP A 313 28.31 27.57 8.14
C ASP A 313 28.19 27.58 6.60
N GLY A 314 27.68 28.72 6.12
CA GLY A 314 27.56 29.13 4.72
C GLY A 314 26.44 30.14 4.50
#